data_AF-A0A3D2I2N7-F1
#
_entry.id   AF-A0A3D2I2N7-F1
#
_cell.length_a   1.000
_cell.length_b   1.000
_cell.length_c   1.000
_cell.angle_alpha   90.00
_cell.angle_beta   90.00
_cell.angle_gamma   90.00
#
_symmetry.space_group_name_H-M   'P 1'
#
loop_
_entity.id
_entity.type
_entity.pdbx_description
1 polymer ?
#
loop_
_entity_poly.entity_id
_entity_poly.type
_entity_poly.pdbx_seq_one_letter_code
_entity_poly.pdbx_strand_id
1 'polypeptide(L)'
;MNFILVFLICFVIFVLWMFYEQRKSQNKDKEASDAFWERERMANQTRKKDISHLPILHVEESELPVITTENESVLYYIDHIRKIIKSPMLDLSEYSNTDLKLAYGVGNFKVLCEYDENFNHFLLALTNLARACTEAGLYSEAEQTFLLAFHYGSQKMTDYTSLADVYLHLEEPEKISALIRNVKDGSLPHKEALIQALEQKLMAYR
;
A
#
# COMPACT_ATOMS: atom_id res chain seq x y z
N MET A 1 -23.85 -19.41 -56.37
CA MET A 1 -22.99 -20.54 -55.97
C MET A 1 -21.57 -20.11 -55.62
N ASN A 2 -20.90 -19.28 -56.44
CA ASN A 2 -19.52 -18.85 -56.21
C ASN A 2 -19.31 -18.06 -54.89
N PHE A 3 -20.26 -17.19 -54.50
CA PHE A 3 -20.14 -16.40 -53.27
C PHE A 3 -20.14 -17.27 -51.99
N ILE A 4 -20.98 -18.31 -51.95
CA ILE A 4 -21.06 -19.26 -50.83
C ILE A 4 -19.73 -20.03 -50.71
N LEU A 5 -19.13 -20.40 -51.85
CA LEU A 5 -17.87 -21.14 -51.88
C LEU A 5 -16.69 -20.26 -51.43
N VAL A 6 -16.65 -19.00 -51.84
CA VAL A 6 -15.66 -18.01 -51.37
C VAL A 6 -15.83 -17.72 -49.87
N PHE A 7 -17.06 -17.52 -49.40
CA PHE A 7 -17.34 -17.32 -47.98
C PHE A 7 -16.89 -18.52 -47.14
N LEU A 8 -17.16 -19.74 -47.60
CA LEU A 8 -16.76 -20.96 -46.91
C LEU A 8 -15.23 -21.09 -46.82
N ILE A 9 -14.49 -20.74 -47.88
CA ILE A 9 -13.02 -20.72 -47.86
C ILE A 9 -12.50 -19.70 -46.83
N CYS A 10 -13.04 -18.47 -46.83
CA CYS A 10 -12.66 -17.45 -45.86
C CYS A 10 -12.96 -17.89 -44.42
N PHE A 11 -14.11 -18.53 -44.19
CA PHE A 11 -14.50 -19.06 -42.89
C PHE A 11 -13.54 -20.17 -42.42
N VAL A 12 -13.16 -21.10 -43.30
CA VAL A 12 -12.18 -22.16 -42.98
C VAL A 12 -10.82 -21.56 -42.63
N ILE A 13 -10.34 -20.57 -43.39
CA ILE A 13 -9.08 -19.86 -43.09
C ILE A 13 -9.17 -19.17 -41.73
N PHE A 14 -10.27 -18.49 -41.44
CA PHE A 14 -10.50 -17.85 -40.15
C PHE A 14 -10.49 -18.86 -38.99
N VAL A 15 -11.17 -19.99 -39.14
CA VAL A 15 -11.20 -21.07 -38.13
C VAL A 15 -9.79 -21.62 -37.88
N LEU A 16 -9.03 -21.90 -38.95
CA LEU A 16 -7.65 -22.38 -38.83
C LEU A 16 -6.74 -21.36 -38.13
N TRP A 17 -6.88 -20.08 -38.47
CA TRP A 17 -6.14 -18.99 -37.81
C TRP A 17 -6.52 -18.86 -36.33
N MET A 18 -7.81 -18.96 -36.00
CA MET A 18 -8.31 -18.92 -34.61
C MET A 18 -7.75 -20.08 -33.79
N PHE A 19 -7.72 -21.30 -34.32
CA PHE A 19 -7.10 -22.46 -33.65
C PHE A 19 -5.60 -22.26 -33.43
N TYR A 20 -4.89 -21.67 -34.39
CA TYR A 20 -3.48 -21.35 -34.26
C TYR A 20 -3.23 -20.32 -33.14
N GLU A 21 -3.96 -19.20 -33.12
CA GLU A 21 -3.81 -18.19 -32.06
C GLU A 21 -4.21 -18.73 -30.68
N GLN A 22 -5.25 -19.58 -30.60
CA GLN A 22 -5.62 -20.23 -29.34
C GLN A 22 -4.51 -21.15 -28.81
N ARG A 23 -3.91 -21.99 -29.67
CA ARG A 23 -2.77 -22.84 -29.26
C ARG A 23 -1.55 -22.02 -28.85
N LYS A 24 -1.26 -20.96 -29.59
CA LYS A 24 -0.15 -20.05 -29.27
C LYS A 24 -0.38 -19.34 -27.94
N SER A 25 -1.59 -18.89 -27.65
CA SER A 25 -1.96 -18.35 -26.33
C SER A 25 -1.78 -19.40 -25.24
N GLN A 26 -2.34 -20.60 -25.42
CA GLN A 26 -2.22 -21.69 -24.46
C GLN A 26 -0.77 -22.07 -24.16
N ASN A 27 0.09 -22.10 -25.17
CA ASN A 27 1.52 -22.37 -24.98
C ASN A 27 2.18 -21.29 -24.12
N LYS A 28 1.89 -20.00 -24.39
CA LYS A 28 2.40 -18.90 -23.56
C LYS A 28 1.90 -18.96 -22.12
N ASP A 29 0.61 -19.26 -21.93
CA ASP A 29 0.01 -19.40 -20.60
C ASP A 29 0.65 -20.56 -19.83
N LYS A 30 0.90 -21.68 -20.53
CA LYS A 30 1.60 -22.84 -19.98
C LYS A 30 3.04 -22.50 -19.60
N GLU A 31 3.80 -21.86 -20.48
CA GLU A 31 5.18 -21.46 -20.20
C GLU A 31 5.27 -20.51 -18.98
N ALA A 32 4.36 -19.54 -18.89
CA ALA A 32 4.28 -18.63 -17.75
C ALA A 32 3.92 -19.36 -16.45
N SER A 33 2.96 -20.30 -16.51
CA SER A 33 2.58 -21.15 -15.38
C SER A 33 3.75 -22.02 -14.93
N ASP A 34 4.40 -22.72 -15.85
CA ASP A 34 5.52 -23.61 -15.56
C ASP A 34 6.69 -22.82 -14.93
N ALA A 35 7.00 -21.62 -15.46
CA ALA A 35 8.01 -20.74 -14.89
C ALA A 35 7.66 -20.26 -13.47
N PHE A 36 6.39 -19.93 -13.22
CA PHE A 36 5.90 -19.57 -11.89
C PHE A 36 6.07 -20.73 -10.90
N TRP A 37 5.61 -21.92 -11.26
CA TRP A 37 5.71 -23.11 -10.39
C TRP A 37 7.16 -23.53 -10.15
N GLU A 38 8.03 -23.37 -11.14
CA GLU A 38 9.46 -23.58 -10.99
C GLU A 38 10.05 -22.62 -9.95
N ARG A 39 9.74 -21.33 -10.07
CA ARG A 39 10.18 -20.29 -9.12
C ARG A 39 9.67 -20.58 -7.71
N GLU A 40 8.39 -20.93 -7.57
CA GLU A 40 7.79 -21.27 -6.28
C GLU A 40 8.41 -22.55 -5.69
N ARG A 41 8.74 -23.55 -6.52
CA ARG A 41 9.44 -24.75 -6.06
C ARG A 41 10.83 -24.43 -5.54
N MET A 42 11.60 -23.62 -6.27
CA MET A 42 12.94 -23.16 -5.84
C MET A 42 12.86 -22.37 -4.53
N ALA A 43 11.87 -21.48 -4.42
CA ALA A 43 11.61 -20.69 -3.22
C ALA A 43 11.35 -21.60 -2.01
N ASN A 44 10.48 -22.60 -2.17
CA ASN A 44 10.14 -23.54 -1.11
C ASN A 44 11.27 -24.50 -0.72
N GLN A 45 12.31 -24.63 -1.55
CA GLN A 45 13.51 -25.43 -1.26
C GLN A 45 14.68 -24.60 -0.72
N THR A 46 14.55 -23.27 -0.69
CA THR A 46 15.63 -22.39 -0.27
C THR A 46 15.88 -22.52 1.23
N ARG A 47 17.15 -22.82 1.59
CA ARG A 47 17.58 -22.95 2.99
C ARG A 47 17.50 -21.62 3.72
N LYS A 48 17.26 -21.69 5.03
CA LYS A 48 17.28 -20.55 5.94
C LYS A 48 18.61 -19.79 5.82
N LYS A 49 18.54 -18.47 5.67
CA LYS A 49 19.71 -17.57 5.67
C LYS A 49 19.74 -16.73 6.94
N ASP A 50 20.87 -16.07 7.20
CA ASP A 50 20.94 -15.09 8.27
C ASP A 50 20.14 -13.84 7.90
N ILE A 51 19.40 -13.28 8.86
CA ILE A 51 18.56 -12.08 8.69
C ILE A 51 18.88 -11.01 9.73
N SER A 52 19.93 -11.18 10.56
CA SER A 52 20.28 -10.19 11.59
C SER A 52 20.74 -8.84 11.04
N HIS A 53 21.06 -8.78 9.75
CA HIS A 53 21.53 -7.57 9.06
C HIS A 53 20.39 -6.81 8.36
N LEU A 54 19.14 -7.28 8.47
CA LEU A 54 18.01 -6.58 7.87
C LEU A 54 17.84 -5.19 8.50
N PRO A 55 17.50 -4.17 7.71
CA PRO A 55 17.34 -2.81 8.20
C PRO A 55 16.00 -2.67 8.93
N ILE A 56 15.93 -3.20 10.14
CA ILE A 56 14.74 -3.11 10.98
C ILE A 56 14.39 -1.63 11.17
N LEU A 57 13.12 -1.29 10.93
CA LEU A 57 12.59 0.04 11.16
C LEU A 57 12.54 0.28 12.67
N HIS A 58 13.21 1.34 13.12
CA HIS A 58 13.19 1.79 14.50
C HIS A 58 12.51 3.15 14.56
N VAL A 59 11.43 3.24 15.34
CA VAL A 59 10.67 4.47 15.57
C VAL A 59 10.94 4.90 17.00
N GLU A 60 11.53 6.08 17.18
CA GLU A 60 11.79 6.61 18.52
C GLU A 60 10.50 7.14 19.14
N GLU A 61 10.31 6.93 20.44
CA GLU A 61 9.10 7.42 21.13
C GLU A 61 8.99 8.95 21.08
N SER A 62 10.12 9.65 20.95
CA SER A 62 10.16 11.11 20.76
C SER A 62 9.60 11.60 19.42
N GLU A 63 9.44 10.72 18.43
CA GLU A 63 8.80 11.06 17.15
C GLU A 63 7.28 11.05 17.25
N LEU A 64 6.72 10.38 18.27
CA LEU A 64 5.27 10.35 18.46
C LEU A 64 4.76 11.72 18.92
N PRO A 65 3.57 12.14 18.46
CA PRO A 65 2.97 13.40 18.90
C PRO A 65 2.73 13.39 20.41
N VAL A 66 3.04 14.51 21.06
CA VAL A 66 2.78 14.69 22.50
C VAL A 66 1.35 15.15 22.67
N ILE A 67 0.48 14.23 23.07
CA ILE A 67 -0.96 14.46 23.19
C ILE A 67 -1.36 14.43 24.66
N THR A 68 -1.96 15.50 25.15
CA THR A 68 -2.54 15.57 26.51
C THR A 68 -4.06 15.59 26.39
N THR A 69 -4.72 14.51 26.79
CA THR A 69 -6.19 14.38 26.68
C THR A 69 -6.73 13.37 27.70
N GLU A 70 -8.03 13.48 27.98
CA GLU A 70 -8.81 12.48 28.73
C GLU A 70 -9.58 11.53 27.80
N ASN A 71 -9.50 11.72 26.48
CA ASN A 71 -10.21 10.89 25.51
C ASN A 71 -9.65 9.45 25.49
N GLU A 72 -10.46 8.49 25.93
CA GLU A 72 -10.06 7.07 26.04
C GLU A 72 -9.59 6.46 24.72
N SER A 73 -10.24 6.80 23.60
CA SER A 73 -9.87 6.27 22.28
C SER A 73 -8.48 6.75 21.85
N VAL A 74 -8.18 8.03 22.09
CA VAL A 74 -6.86 8.60 21.79
C VAL A 74 -5.78 7.94 22.65
N LEU A 75 -6.01 7.84 23.95
CA LEU A 75 -5.08 7.18 24.89
C LEU A 75 -4.83 5.72 24.52
N TYR A 76 -5.88 4.99 24.14
CA TYR A 76 -5.78 3.60 23.68
C TYR A 76 -4.82 3.47 22.48
N TYR A 77 -4.97 4.32 21.45
CA TYR A 77 -4.14 4.22 20.26
C TYR A 77 -2.69 4.64 20.52
N ILE A 78 -2.44 5.66 21.35
CA ILE A 78 -1.08 6.05 21.77
C ILE A 78 -0.38 4.86 22.45
N ASP A 79 -1.04 4.24 23.43
CA ASP A 79 -0.48 3.11 24.15
C ASP A 79 -0.31 1.87 23.26
N HIS A 80 -1.19 1.70 22.29
CA HIS A 80 -1.07 0.64 21.30
C HIS A 80 0.16 0.85 20.40
N ILE A 81 0.37 2.07 19.88
CA ILE A 81 1.54 2.42 19.07
C ILE A 81 2.83 2.20 19.87
N ARG A 82 2.89 2.68 21.12
CA ARG A 82 4.04 2.47 22.02
C ARG A 82 4.40 0.99 22.24
N LYS A 83 3.43 0.08 22.13
CA LYS A 83 3.68 -1.36 22.19
C LYS A 83 4.21 -1.89 20.86
N ILE A 84 3.64 -1.46 19.73
CA ILE A 84 4.05 -1.92 18.40
C ILE A 84 5.49 -1.51 18.09
N ILE A 85 5.89 -0.27 18.38
CA ILE A 85 7.24 0.23 18.05
C ILE A 85 8.37 -0.50 18.79
N LYS A 86 8.05 -1.30 19.82
CA LYS A 86 9.01 -2.17 20.52
C LYS A 86 9.28 -3.48 19.79
N SER A 87 8.44 -3.82 18.82
CA SER A 87 8.57 -5.02 17.98
C SER A 87 9.33 -4.69 16.70
N PRO A 88 10.09 -5.64 16.13
CA PRO A 88 10.74 -5.41 14.84
C PRO A 88 9.69 -5.21 13.74
N MET A 89 9.94 -4.19 12.91
CA MET A 89 9.10 -3.80 11.79
C MET A 89 9.94 -3.71 10.53
N LEU A 90 9.37 -4.09 9.39
CA LEU A 90 10.01 -3.94 8.10
C LEU A 90 8.93 -3.80 7.03
N ASP A 91 9.02 -2.77 6.19
CA ASP A 91 8.17 -2.65 5.01
C ASP A 91 8.64 -3.67 3.96
N LEU A 92 7.81 -4.68 3.69
CA LEU A 92 8.07 -5.69 2.67
C LEU A 92 7.08 -5.64 1.51
N SER A 93 6.33 -4.53 1.37
CA SER A 93 5.28 -4.37 0.35
C SER A 93 5.75 -4.55 -1.10
N GLU A 94 7.02 -4.25 -1.38
CA GLU A 94 7.65 -4.41 -2.70
C GLU A 94 8.09 -5.85 -3.03
N TYR A 95 7.96 -6.79 -2.09
CA TYR A 95 8.42 -8.18 -2.26
C TYR A 95 7.24 -9.15 -2.28
N SER A 96 7.22 -10.05 -3.27
CA SER A 96 6.29 -11.18 -3.20
C SER A 96 6.75 -12.21 -2.16
N ASN A 97 5.81 -13.03 -1.69
CA ASN A 97 6.14 -14.16 -0.82
C ASN A 97 7.21 -15.08 -1.40
N THR A 98 7.19 -15.30 -2.71
CA THR A 98 8.19 -16.08 -3.43
C THR A 98 9.56 -15.40 -3.39
N ASP A 99 9.63 -14.07 -3.51
CA ASP A 99 10.88 -13.30 -3.42
C ASP A 99 11.50 -13.42 -2.03
N LEU A 100 10.70 -13.25 -0.98
CA LEU A 100 11.16 -13.37 0.40
C LEU A 100 11.71 -14.77 0.70
N LYS A 101 11.02 -15.82 0.24
CA LYS A 101 11.48 -17.21 0.38
C LYS A 101 12.78 -17.47 -0.40
N LEU A 102 12.95 -16.94 -1.61
CA LEU A 102 14.19 -17.06 -2.38
C LEU A 102 15.36 -16.28 -1.72
N ALA A 103 15.06 -15.09 -1.21
CA ALA A 103 16.05 -14.20 -0.61
C ALA A 103 16.51 -14.73 0.75
N TYR A 104 15.60 -15.18 1.61
CA TYR A 104 15.89 -15.46 3.02
C TYR A 104 15.59 -16.90 3.47
N GLY A 105 15.00 -17.71 2.60
CA GLY A 105 14.63 -19.10 2.87
C GLY A 105 13.30 -19.25 3.59
N VAL A 106 12.63 -20.38 3.37
CA VAL A 106 11.32 -20.70 3.97
C VAL A 106 11.36 -20.66 5.50
N GLY A 107 12.49 -21.03 6.10
CA GLY A 107 12.67 -21.04 7.55
C GLY A 107 12.62 -19.65 8.22
N ASN A 108 12.76 -18.56 7.45
CA ASN A 108 12.59 -17.18 7.95
C ASN A 108 11.25 -16.57 7.55
N PHE A 109 10.51 -17.20 6.63
CA PHE A 109 9.33 -16.59 6.02
C PHE A 109 8.29 -16.13 7.05
N LYS A 110 8.02 -16.97 8.07
CA LYS A 110 7.09 -16.61 9.15
C LYS A 110 7.53 -15.34 9.90
N VAL A 111 8.81 -15.24 10.24
CA VAL A 111 9.36 -14.09 10.98
C VAL A 111 9.29 -12.82 10.14
N LEU A 112 9.55 -12.92 8.82
CA LEU A 112 9.43 -11.78 7.90
C LEU A 112 7.99 -11.31 7.77
N CYS A 113 7.02 -12.24 7.68
CA CYS A 113 5.61 -11.89 7.71
C CYS A 113 5.24 -11.20 9.03
N GLU A 114 5.73 -11.67 10.18
CA GLU A 114 5.49 -11.01 11.47
C GLU A 114 6.05 -9.56 11.48
N TYR A 115 7.22 -9.31 10.86
CA TYR A 115 7.80 -7.95 10.77
C TYR A 115 6.98 -7.02 9.87
N ASP A 116 6.48 -7.54 8.73
CA ASP A 116 5.62 -6.78 7.81
C ASP A 116 4.23 -6.53 8.41
N GLU A 117 3.66 -7.51 9.12
CA GLU A 117 2.42 -7.37 9.87
C GLU A 117 2.56 -6.29 10.94
N ASN A 118 3.65 -6.28 11.72
CA ASN A 118 3.90 -5.24 12.71
C ASN A 118 3.96 -3.84 12.07
N PHE A 119 4.63 -3.71 10.93
CA PHE A 119 4.71 -2.44 10.19
C PHE A 119 3.34 -1.96 9.71
N ASN A 120 2.54 -2.86 9.12
CA ASN A 120 1.18 -2.54 8.68
C ASN A 120 0.26 -2.18 9.87
N HIS A 121 0.40 -2.87 10.99
CA HIS A 121 -0.31 -2.54 12.23
C HIS A 121 0.08 -1.18 12.77
N PHE A 122 1.36 -0.82 12.70
CA PHE A 122 1.85 0.52 13.08
C PHE A 122 1.22 1.62 12.23
N LEU A 123 1.26 1.50 10.89
CA LEU A 123 0.62 2.47 10.00
C LEU A 123 -0.89 2.59 10.24
N LEU A 124 -1.56 1.47 10.48
CA LEU A 124 -3.00 1.47 10.80
C LEU A 124 -3.27 2.16 12.15
N ALA A 125 -2.44 1.90 13.16
CA ALA A 125 -2.58 2.51 14.47
C ALA A 125 -2.36 4.03 14.41
N LEU A 126 -1.39 4.52 13.62
CA LEU A 126 -1.21 5.95 13.36
C LEU A 126 -2.44 6.58 12.69
N THR A 127 -2.94 5.96 11.62
CA THR A 127 -4.18 6.43 10.95
C THR A 127 -5.34 6.52 11.93
N ASN A 128 -5.51 5.51 12.79
CA ASN A 128 -6.62 5.47 13.75
C ASN A 128 -6.44 6.47 14.89
N LEU A 129 -5.21 6.68 15.36
CA LEU A 129 -4.90 7.74 16.32
C LEU A 129 -5.25 9.12 15.74
N ALA A 130 -4.84 9.39 14.50
CA ALA A 130 -5.13 10.67 13.83
C ALA A 130 -6.63 10.92 13.74
N ARG A 131 -7.41 9.89 13.35
CA ARG A 131 -8.88 9.97 13.32
C ARG A 131 -9.49 10.18 14.70
N ALA A 132 -9.02 9.47 15.72
CA ALA A 132 -9.49 9.65 17.10
C ALA A 132 -9.20 11.08 17.60
N CYS A 133 -8.06 11.66 17.22
CA CYS A 133 -7.74 13.06 17.51
C CYS A 133 -8.70 14.01 16.80
N THR A 134 -8.98 13.79 15.50
CA THR A 134 -9.97 14.58 14.75
C THR A 134 -11.35 14.53 15.41
N GLU A 135 -11.82 13.34 15.79
CA GLU A 135 -13.11 13.14 16.46
C GLU A 135 -13.17 13.81 17.84
N ALA A 136 -12.03 13.90 18.53
CA ALA A 136 -11.89 14.59 19.81
C ALA A 136 -11.71 16.11 19.68
N GLY A 137 -11.65 16.66 18.47
CA GLY A 137 -11.38 18.08 18.21
C GLY A 137 -9.91 18.49 18.42
N LEU A 138 -9.00 17.52 18.55
CA LEU A 138 -7.55 17.71 18.71
C LEU A 138 -6.90 17.83 17.32
N TYR A 139 -7.22 18.90 16.60
CA TYR A 139 -6.86 19.03 15.18
C TYR A 139 -5.35 19.19 14.95
N SER A 140 -4.62 19.85 15.84
CA SER A 140 -3.17 20.00 15.70
C SER A 140 -2.45 18.65 15.88
N GLU A 141 -2.89 17.85 16.85
CA GLU A 141 -2.37 16.51 17.10
C GLU A 141 -2.77 15.55 15.97
N ALA A 142 -3.98 15.68 15.43
CA ALA A 142 -4.42 14.94 14.26
C ALA A 142 -3.54 15.23 13.03
N GLU A 143 -3.24 16.51 12.77
CA GLU A 143 -2.31 16.93 11.71
C GLU A 143 -0.95 16.23 11.89
N GLN A 144 -0.33 16.38 13.07
CA GLN A 144 0.98 15.78 13.36
C GLN A 144 0.97 14.26 13.17
N THR A 145 -0.10 13.60 13.61
CA THR A 145 -0.22 12.14 13.49
C THR A 145 -0.39 11.70 12.03
N PHE A 146 -1.19 12.40 11.22
CA PHE A 146 -1.31 12.11 9.78
C PHE A 146 0.02 12.32 9.05
N LEU A 147 0.73 13.42 9.35
CA LEU A 147 2.04 13.67 8.75
C LEU A 147 3.06 12.59 9.13
N LEU A 148 3.01 12.09 10.37
CA LEU A 148 3.83 10.96 10.81
C LEU A 148 3.47 9.68 10.05
N ALA A 149 2.18 9.40 9.84
CA ALA A 149 1.74 8.26 9.05
C ALA A 149 2.26 8.34 7.60
N PHE A 150 2.28 9.53 7.00
CA PHE A 150 2.84 9.74 5.65
C PHE A 150 4.36 9.63 5.61
N HIS A 151 5.04 10.13 6.65
CA HIS A 151 6.49 9.99 6.80
C HIS A 151 6.90 8.51 6.75
N TYR A 152 6.13 7.63 7.41
CA TYR A 152 6.35 6.19 7.42
C TYR A 152 5.72 5.44 6.24
N GLY A 153 5.09 6.13 5.29
CA GLY A 153 4.65 5.52 4.02
C GLY A 153 3.17 5.17 3.91
N SER A 154 2.27 5.73 4.72
CA SER A 154 0.83 5.61 4.45
C SER A 154 0.46 6.25 3.10
N GLN A 155 -0.21 5.48 2.24
CA GLN A 155 -0.64 5.90 0.90
C GLN A 155 -2.17 5.90 0.75
N LYS A 156 -2.91 5.82 1.87
CA LYS A 156 -4.38 5.71 1.85
C LYS A 156 -4.99 7.04 1.43
N MET A 157 -5.73 7.06 0.32
CA MET A 157 -6.46 8.25 -0.15
C MET A 157 -7.31 8.89 0.95
N THR A 158 -7.96 8.06 1.78
CA THR A 158 -8.80 8.52 2.90
C THR A 158 -8.02 9.29 3.96
N ASP A 159 -6.74 9.00 4.17
CA ASP A 159 -5.91 9.70 5.13
C ASP A 159 -5.55 11.10 4.61
N TYR A 160 -5.24 11.23 3.30
CA TYR A 160 -4.99 12.53 2.68
C TYR A 160 -6.23 13.44 2.70
N THR A 161 -7.40 12.88 2.40
CA THR A 161 -8.64 13.65 2.45
C THR A 161 -9.01 14.02 3.89
N SER A 162 -8.72 13.16 4.87
CA SER A 162 -8.94 13.47 6.30
C SER A 162 -8.00 14.58 6.77
N LEU A 163 -6.73 14.57 6.36
CA LEU A 163 -5.80 15.65 6.66
C LEU A 163 -6.26 16.98 6.04
N ALA A 164 -6.80 16.95 4.83
CA ALA A 164 -7.38 18.14 4.22
C ALA A 164 -8.55 18.70 5.06
N ASP A 165 -9.41 17.85 5.61
CA ASP A 165 -10.48 18.29 6.52
C ASP A 165 -9.91 18.90 7.80
N VAL A 166 -8.84 18.32 8.36
CA VAL A 166 -8.11 18.88 9.50
C VAL A 166 -7.57 20.28 9.17
N TYR A 167 -6.96 20.48 7.99
CA TYR A 167 -6.49 21.81 7.56
C TYR A 167 -7.60 22.85 7.45
N LEU A 168 -8.79 22.46 6.98
CA LEU A 168 -9.93 23.37 6.94
C LEU A 168 -10.41 23.75 8.35
N HIS A 169 -10.40 22.80 9.29
CA HIS A 169 -10.72 23.08 10.69
C HIS A 169 -9.70 23.99 11.38
N LEU A 170 -8.44 23.93 10.97
CA LEU A 170 -7.37 24.81 11.46
C LEU A 170 -7.33 26.19 10.76
N GLU A 171 -8.24 26.44 9.81
CA GLU A 171 -8.25 27.65 8.97
C GLU A 171 -6.96 27.83 8.12
N GLU A 172 -6.36 26.72 7.69
CA GLU A 172 -5.11 26.67 6.90
C GLU A 172 -5.30 26.03 5.50
N PRO A 173 -6.22 26.53 4.65
CA PRO A 173 -6.52 25.94 3.34
C PRO A 173 -5.32 25.94 2.38
N GLU A 174 -4.33 26.81 2.58
CA GLU A 174 -3.09 26.83 1.81
C GLU A 174 -2.27 25.54 1.97
N LYS A 175 -2.36 24.86 3.11
CA LYS A 175 -1.70 23.57 3.33
C LYS A 175 -2.29 22.47 2.44
N ILE A 176 -3.57 22.55 2.06
CA ILE A 176 -4.18 21.64 1.07
C ILE A 176 -3.54 21.85 -0.31
N SER A 177 -3.24 23.09 -0.68
CA SER A 177 -2.55 23.39 -1.95
C SER A 177 -1.13 22.82 -1.97
N ALA A 178 -0.41 22.90 -0.84
CA ALA A 178 0.89 22.26 -0.68
C ALA A 178 0.78 20.72 -0.74
N LEU A 179 -0.24 20.13 -0.11
CA LEU A 179 -0.51 18.70 -0.14
C LEU A 179 -0.77 18.21 -1.58
N ILE A 180 -1.57 18.94 -2.36
CA ILE A 180 -1.82 18.64 -3.78
C ILE A 180 -0.51 18.64 -4.58
N ARG A 181 0.38 19.61 -4.35
CA ARG A 181 1.69 19.65 -5.02
C ARG A 181 2.53 18.42 -4.68
N ASN A 182 2.60 18.06 -3.39
CA ASN A 182 3.34 16.86 -2.96
C ASN A 182 2.78 15.58 -3.61
N VAL A 183 1.45 15.46 -3.72
CA VAL A 183 0.81 14.33 -4.41
C VAL A 183 1.12 14.33 -5.92
N LYS A 184 1.18 15.50 -6.57
CA LYS A 184 1.52 15.63 -8.00
C LYS A 184 2.95 15.17 -8.30
N ASP A 185 3.89 15.54 -7.42
CA ASP A 185 5.32 15.22 -7.55
C ASP A 185 5.65 13.78 -7.14
N GLY A 186 4.78 13.13 -6.34
CA GLY A 186 4.95 11.76 -5.86
C GLY A 186 4.46 10.66 -6.81
N SER A 187 4.68 9.41 -6.38
CA SER A 187 4.31 8.18 -7.10
C SER A 187 3.08 7.47 -6.50
N LEU A 188 2.21 8.19 -5.78
CA LEU A 188 1.06 7.59 -5.12
C LEU A 188 0.11 6.89 -6.10
N PRO A 189 -0.47 5.75 -5.72
CA PRO A 189 -1.51 5.11 -6.51
C PRO A 189 -2.74 6.01 -6.61
N HIS A 190 -3.39 6.02 -7.77
CA HIS A 190 -4.62 6.80 -8.02
C HIS A 190 -4.49 8.31 -7.75
N LYS A 191 -3.30 8.88 -7.93
CA LYS A 191 -3.00 10.29 -7.63
C LYS A 191 -3.97 11.28 -8.29
N GLU A 192 -4.45 11.01 -9.51
CA GLU A 192 -5.37 11.89 -10.22
C GLU A 192 -6.71 12.01 -9.49
N ALA A 193 -7.26 10.89 -9.00
CA ALA A 193 -8.50 10.88 -8.23
C ALA A 193 -8.32 11.58 -6.87
N LEU A 194 -7.17 11.38 -6.23
CA LEU A 194 -6.83 12.06 -4.98
C LEU A 194 -6.72 13.58 -5.18
N ILE A 195 -6.02 14.03 -6.21
CA ILE A 195 -5.90 15.46 -6.55
C ILE A 195 -7.27 16.08 -6.76
N GLN A 196 -8.15 15.44 -7.52
CA GLN A 196 -9.52 15.92 -7.75
C GLN A 196 -10.31 16.05 -6.44
N ALA A 197 -10.21 15.07 -5.54
CA ALA A 197 -10.88 15.12 -4.24
C ALA A 197 -10.37 16.27 -3.36
N LEU A 198 -9.04 16.51 -3.35
CA LEU A 198 -8.43 17.61 -2.60
C LEU A 198 -8.81 18.98 -3.18
N GLU A 199 -8.80 19.12 -4.52
CA GLU A 199 -9.22 20.34 -5.20
C GLU A 199 -10.70 20.64 -4.93
N GLN A 200 -11.57 19.63 -4.91
CA GLN A 200 -12.98 19.79 -4.57
C GLN A 200 -13.18 20.31 -3.14
N LYS A 201 -12.44 19.78 -2.16
CA LYS A 201 -12.49 20.26 -0.77
C LYS A 201 -12.06 21.72 -0.65
N LEU A 202 -10.98 22.09 -1.35
CA LEU A 202 -10.48 23.46 -1.36
C LEU A 202 -11.48 24.44 -1.99
N MET A 203 -12.20 24.02 -3.05
CA MET A 203 -13.25 24.84 -3.66
C MET A 203 -14.47 24.99 -2.76
N ALA A 204 -14.86 23.95 -2.02
CA ALA A 204 -16.03 23.97 -1.14
C ALA A 204 -15.85 24.84 0.11
N TYR A 205 -14.61 25.15 0.49
CA TYR A 205 -14.29 26.04 1.62
C TYR A 205 -14.37 27.54 1.25
N ARG A 206 -14.27 27.87 -0.05
CA ARG A 206 -14.35 29.26 -0.54
C ARG A 206 -15.79 29.73 -0.68
#